data_AF-A0A2S1JR59-F1
#
_entry.id   AF-A0A2S1JR59-F1
#
_cell.length_a   1.000
_cell.length_b   1.000
_cell.length_c   1.000
_cell.angle_alpha   90.00
_cell.angle_beta   90.00
_cell.angle_gamma   90.00
#
_symmetry.space_group_name_H-M   'P 1'
#
loop_
_entity.id
_entity.type
_entity.pdbx_description
1 polymer ?
#
loop_
_entity_poly.entity_id
_entity_poly.type
_entity_poly.pdbx_seq_one_letter_code
_entity_poly.pdbx_strand_id
1 'polypeptide(L)'
;MKSWLLILSLSVVAIAGVQVCFADPQQVQGVRSPTLSFCQLRFYEEDDGRLYCNWAVNFRYACFVWWPTNKIIPAGAKLSEPEVVGKCGNGEPVVKLHHY
;
A
#
# COMPACT_ATOMS: atom_id res chain seq x y z
N MET A 1 -14.87 7.84 70.60
CA MET A 1 -15.67 8.59 69.60
C MET A 1 -15.19 8.16 68.23
N LYS A 2 -16.08 7.55 67.44
CA LYS A 2 -15.77 6.82 66.20
C LYS A 2 -15.74 7.85 65.06
N SER A 3 -14.54 8.22 64.59
CA SER A 3 -14.39 9.15 63.48
C SER A 3 -14.35 8.38 62.18
N TRP A 4 -15.42 8.51 61.41
CA TRP A 4 -15.67 7.86 60.13
C TRP A 4 -15.70 9.00 59.11
N LEU A 5 -14.65 9.14 58.30
CA LEU A 5 -14.65 10.04 57.14
C LEU A 5 -13.92 9.36 55.98
N LEU A 6 -14.75 8.81 55.08
CA LEU A 6 -14.50 8.64 53.65
C LEU A 6 -13.90 9.93 53.07
N ILE A 7 -12.99 9.84 52.08
CA ILE A 7 -12.97 10.75 50.92
C ILE A 7 -11.98 10.29 49.83
N LEU A 8 -12.59 10.14 48.64
CA LEU A 8 -12.11 10.24 47.26
C LEU A 8 -10.91 9.41 46.78
N SER A 9 -11.24 8.25 46.22
CA SER A 9 -10.50 7.61 45.14
C SER A 9 -10.41 8.53 43.92
N LEU A 10 -9.21 9.08 43.68
CA LEU A 10 -8.85 9.86 42.51
C LEU A 10 -8.62 8.90 41.33
N SER A 11 -9.63 8.69 40.50
CA SER A 11 -9.51 7.88 39.28
C SER A 11 -8.78 8.68 38.21
N VAL A 12 -7.46 8.52 38.12
CA VAL A 12 -6.66 9.03 37.00
C VAL A 12 -6.96 8.17 35.78
N VAL A 13 -7.81 8.68 34.88
CA VAL A 13 -7.97 8.10 33.54
C VAL A 13 -6.74 8.46 32.73
N ALA A 14 -5.77 7.54 32.67
CA ALA A 14 -4.66 7.64 31.74
C ALA A 14 -5.22 7.48 30.32
N ILE A 15 -5.35 8.59 29.61
CA ILE A 15 -5.66 8.60 28.19
C ILE A 15 -4.43 8.04 27.50
N ALA A 16 -4.49 6.79 27.06
CA ALA A 16 -3.45 6.20 26.23
C ALA A 16 -3.43 7.00 24.92
N GLY A 17 -2.47 7.91 24.78
CA GLY A 17 -2.21 8.59 23.53
C GLY A 17 -1.85 7.55 22.48
N VAL A 18 -2.76 7.28 21.56
CA VAL A 18 -2.44 6.53 20.35
C VAL A 18 -1.50 7.42 19.55
N GLN A 19 -0.21 7.13 19.64
CA GLN A 19 0.81 7.81 18.88
C GLN A 19 0.67 7.34 17.42
N VAL A 20 -0.12 8.07 16.65
CA VAL A 20 -0.20 7.88 15.20
C VAL A 20 1.11 8.40 14.64
N CYS A 21 2.02 7.49 14.32
CA CYS A 21 3.23 7.81 13.58
C CYS A 21 2.84 8.23 12.17
N PHE A 22 2.63 9.53 11.95
CA PHE A 22 2.66 10.10 10.61
C PHE A 22 4.13 10.06 10.18
N ALA A 23 4.49 9.04 9.40
CA ALA A 23 5.78 9.02 8.73
C ALA A 23 5.84 10.25 7.82
N ASP A 24 6.77 11.16 8.12
CA ASP A 24 7.07 12.31 7.27
C ASP A 24 7.51 11.78 5.89
N PRO A 25 6.81 12.15 4.80
CA PRO A 25 7.14 11.67 3.46
C PRO A 25 8.56 12.06 3.01
N GLN A 26 9.22 13.02 3.68
CA GLN A 26 10.58 13.45 3.33
C GLN A 26 11.70 12.68 4.04
N GLN A 27 11.42 11.82 5.02
CA GLN A 27 12.46 11.20 5.87
C GLN A 27 12.72 9.70 5.62
N VAL A 28 12.18 9.11 4.55
CA VAL A 28 12.45 7.70 4.22
C VAL A 28 13.77 7.57 3.44
N GLN A 29 14.90 7.82 4.12
CA GLN A 29 16.21 7.23 3.75
C GLN A 29 16.35 5.81 4.34
N GLY A 30 15.26 5.04 4.32
CA GLY A 30 15.26 3.62 4.64
C GLY A 30 15.35 2.80 3.36
N VAL A 31 15.91 1.59 3.44
CA VAL A 31 15.80 0.60 2.37
C VAL A 31 14.32 0.39 2.09
N ARG A 32 13.85 0.81 0.91
CA ARG A 32 12.46 0.60 0.52
C ARG A 32 12.27 -0.90 0.32
N SER A 33 11.36 -1.50 1.07
CA SER A 33 11.01 -2.90 0.87
C SER A 33 10.43 -3.10 -0.54
N PRO A 34 10.73 -4.22 -1.20
CA PRO A 34 10.10 -4.59 -2.46
C PRO A 34 8.57 -4.50 -2.38
N THR A 35 7.98 -3.91 -3.41
CA THR A 35 6.53 -3.83 -3.61
C THR A 35 6.11 -4.85 -4.66
N LEU A 36 4.96 -5.49 -4.43
CA LEU A 36 4.28 -6.32 -5.41
C LEU A 36 3.08 -5.54 -5.95
N SER A 37 3.07 -5.29 -7.26
CA SER A 37 1.99 -4.60 -7.96
C SER A 37 1.31 -5.51 -8.97
N PHE A 38 0.02 -5.26 -9.24
CA PHE A 38 -0.80 -6.02 -10.18
C PHE A 38 -1.42 -5.09 -11.22
N CYS A 39 -1.61 -5.57 -12.44
CA CYS A 39 -2.01 -4.73 -13.56
C CYS A 39 -2.73 -5.57 -14.61
N GLN A 40 -3.78 -5.05 -15.25
CA GLN A 40 -4.35 -5.72 -16.42
C GLN A 40 -3.41 -5.54 -17.61
N LEU A 41 -3.08 -6.63 -18.30
CA LEU A 41 -2.06 -6.63 -19.36
C LEU A 41 -2.34 -5.60 -20.47
N ARG A 42 -3.61 -5.33 -20.77
CA ARG A 42 -4.01 -4.34 -21.79
C ARG A 42 -3.56 -2.89 -21.48
N PHE A 43 -3.24 -2.62 -20.22
CA PHE A 43 -2.75 -1.33 -19.76
C PHE A 43 -1.25 -1.33 -19.50
N TYR A 44 -0.58 -2.48 -19.63
CA TYR A 44 0.86 -2.57 -19.44
C TYR A 44 1.57 -2.06 -20.68
N GLU A 45 2.39 -1.04 -20.50
CA GLU A 45 3.24 -0.47 -21.53
C GLU A 45 4.61 -0.14 -20.92
N GLU A 46 5.68 -0.44 -21.67
CA GLU A 46 7.05 -0.10 -21.30
C GLU A 46 7.62 0.81 -22.37
N ASP A 47 7.89 2.07 -22.01
CA ASP A 47 8.37 3.10 -22.93
C ASP A 47 9.33 4.07 -22.19
N ASP A 48 10.40 4.49 -22.87
CA ASP A 48 11.42 5.42 -22.35
C ASP A 48 11.91 5.10 -20.91
N GLY A 49 12.16 3.81 -20.64
CA GLY A 49 12.62 3.35 -19.32
C GLY A 49 11.56 3.49 -18.21
N ARG A 50 10.28 3.55 -18.56
CA ARG A 50 9.14 3.67 -17.66
C ARG A 50 8.13 2.57 -17.92
N LEU A 51 7.52 2.08 -16.84
CA LEU A 51 6.45 1.11 -16.85
C LEU A 51 5.15 1.83 -16.52
N TYR A 52 4.28 1.89 -17.52
CA TYR A 52 2.95 2.45 -17.42
C TYR A 52 1.96 1.32 -17.14
N CYS A 53 1.22 1.44 -16.04
CA CYS A 53 -0.01 0.68 -15.85
C CYS A 53 -0.86 1.27 -14.72
N ASN A 54 -2.11 0.82 -14.68
CA ASN A 54 -3.04 0.95 -13.57
C ASN A 54 -2.67 0.01 -12.42
N TRP A 55 -1.49 0.21 -11.85
CA TRP A 55 -0.93 -0.65 -10.80
C TRP A 55 -1.81 -0.67 -9.56
N ALA A 56 -2.31 -1.85 -9.22
CA ALA A 56 -3.08 -2.14 -8.03
C ALA A 56 -2.25 -2.90 -7.00
N VAL A 57 -2.61 -2.73 -5.73
CA VAL A 57 -1.94 -3.38 -4.59
C VAL A 57 -2.25 -4.88 -4.44
N ASN A 58 -3.25 -5.39 -5.17
CA ASN A 58 -3.58 -6.81 -5.24
C ASN A 58 -4.34 -7.16 -6.53
N PHE A 59 -4.41 -8.45 -6.82
CA PHE A 59 -5.08 -9.00 -8.00
C PHE A 59 -6.54 -8.56 -8.13
N ARG A 60 -7.31 -8.63 -7.03
CA ARG A 60 -8.74 -8.32 -7.05
C ARG A 60 -8.96 -6.87 -7.48
N TYR A 61 -8.19 -5.94 -6.91
CA TYR A 61 -8.31 -4.53 -7.24
C TYR A 61 -7.91 -4.25 -8.69
N ALA A 62 -6.89 -4.94 -9.24
CA ALA A 62 -6.48 -4.79 -10.64
C ALA A 62 -7.65 -4.99 -11.63
N CYS A 63 -8.62 -5.84 -11.28
CA CYS A 63 -9.81 -6.09 -12.10
C CYS A 63 -10.90 -5.02 -12.03
N PHE A 64 -10.80 -4.08 -11.08
CA PHE A 64 -11.78 -2.99 -10.91
C PHE A 64 -11.18 -1.62 -11.21
N VAL A 65 -9.88 -1.52 -11.54
CA VAL A 65 -9.26 -0.25 -11.92
C VAL A 65 -9.66 0.12 -13.34
N TRP A 66 -10.80 0.80 -13.43
CA TRP A 66 -11.39 1.35 -14.66
C TRP A 66 -10.76 2.68 -15.11
N TRP A 67 -10.13 3.43 -14.20
CA TRP A 67 -9.53 4.73 -14.48
C TRP A 67 -8.02 4.74 -14.19
N PRO A 68 -7.19 5.33 -15.07
CA PRO A 68 -5.77 5.28 -14.88
C PRO A 68 -5.32 6.02 -13.63
N THR A 69 -4.55 5.32 -12.79
CA THR A 69 -3.91 5.92 -11.62
C THR A 69 -2.66 6.72 -11.98
N ASN A 70 -2.26 6.71 -13.27
CA ASN A 70 -1.05 7.35 -13.81
C ASN A 70 0.21 7.04 -12.99
N LYS A 71 0.23 5.87 -12.32
CA LYS A 71 1.37 5.46 -11.52
C LYS A 71 2.45 4.95 -12.47
N ILE A 72 3.53 5.70 -12.57
CA ILE A 72 4.70 5.35 -13.37
C ILE A 72 5.72 4.67 -12.46
N ILE A 73 6.23 3.51 -12.89
CA ILE A 73 7.34 2.82 -12.22
C ILE A 73 8.56 2.91 -13.15
N PRO A 74 9.75 3.33 -12.69
CA PRO A 74 10.96 3.26 -13.51
C PRO A 74 11.29 1.81 -13.88
N ALA A 75 11.65 1.53 -15.14
CA ALA A 75 12.03 0.19 -15.58
C ALA A 75 13.25 -0.36 -14.81
N GLY A 76 14.17 0.52 -14.39
CA GLY A 76 15.29 0.15 -13.52
C GLY A 76 14.89 -0.26 -12.09
N ALA A 77 13.63 -0.07 -11.70
CA ALA A 77 13.10 -0.54 -10.42
C ALA A 77 12.55 -1.98 -10.49
N LYS A 78 12.47 -2.60 -11.68
CA LYS A 78 12.05 -4.00 -11.83
C LYS A 78 13.00 -4.92 -11.07
N LEU A 79 12.43 -5.75 -10.21
CA LEU A 79 13.14 -6.86 -9.56
C LEU A 79 13.01 -8.16 -10.36
N SER A 80 11.98 -8.25 -11.18
CA SER A 80 11.69 -9.35 -12.09
C SER A 80 10.88 -8.83 -13.27
N GLU A 81 10.87 -9.57 -14.38
CA GLU A 81 9.93 -9.29 -15.46
C GLU A 81 8.47 -9.51 -15.02
N PRO A 82 7.50 -8.80 -15.62
CA PRO A 82 6.08 -9.02 -15.33
C PRO A 82 5.63 -10.43 -15.71
N GLU A 83 4.85 -11.06 -14.83
CA GLU A 83 4.34 -12.43 -15.01
C GLU A 83 2.82 -12.43 -14.99
N VAL A 84 2.18 -13.10 -15.96
CA VAL A 84 0.72 -13.29 -15.95
C VAL A 84 0.33 -14.29 -14.87
N VAL A 85 -0.47 -13.85 -13.90
CA VAL A 85 -0.84 -14.66 -12.73
C VAL A 85 -2.30 -15.09 -12.70
N GLY A 86 -3.10 -14.65 -13.67
CA GLY A 86 -4.50 -15.03 -13.76
C GLY A 86 -5.29 -14.13 -14.70
N LYS A 87 -6.62 -14.23 -14.60
CA LYS A 87 -7.56 -13.47 -15.41
C LYS A 87 -8.67 -12.87 -14.54
N CYS A 88 -9.15 -11.69 -14.92
CA CYS A 88 -10.35 -11.07 -14.35
C CYS A 88 -11.63 -11.81 -14.79
N GLY A 89 -12.77 -11.44 -14.21
CA GLY A 89 -14.06 -12.07 -14.54
C GLY A 89 -14.50 -11.92 -16.01
N ASN A 90 -13.99 -10.89 -16.69
CA ASN A 90 -14.17 -10.65 -18.13
C ASN A 90 -13.13 -11.36 -19.01
N GLY A 91 -12.24 -12.18 -18.43
CA GLY A 91 -11.18 -12.90 -19.13
C GLY A 91 -9.88 -12.11 -19.35
N GLU A 92 -9.82 -10.83 -18.94
CA GLU A 92 -8.63 -10.00 -19.14
C GLU A 92 -7.46 -10.51 -18.28
N PRO A 93 -6.28 -10.78 -18.87
CA PRO A 93 -5.13 -11.26 -18.13
C PRO A 93 -4.56 -10.18 -17.20
N VAL A 94 -4.09 -10.60 -16.04
CA VAL A 94 -3.47 -9.75 -15.02
C VAL A 94 -2.02 -10.15 -14.84
N VAL A 95 -1.12 -9.18 -14.96
CA VAL A 95 0.30 -9.31 -14.65
C VAL A 95 0.59 -8.92 -13.21
N LYS A 96 1.55 -9.59 -12.58
CA LYS A 96 2.23 -9.13 -11.35
C LYS A 96 3.59 -8.56 -11.70
N LEU A 97 4.06 -7.60 -10.92
CA LEU A 97 5.41 -7.04 -11.00
C LEU A 97 5.99 -6.85 -9.59
N HIS A 98 7.17 -7.40 -9.34
CA HIS A 98 7.99 -7.05 -8.18
C HIS A 98 8.89 -5.86 -8.52
N HIS A 99 8.88 -4.81 -7.70
CA HIS A 99 9.67 -3.61 -7.95
C HIS A 99 10.00 -2.84 -6.66
N TYR A 100 10.90 -1.86 -6.73
CA TYR A 100 11.15 -0.88 -5.65
C TYR A 100 10.32 0.40 -5.80
#